data_AF-A0A3N5Q4U9-F1
#
_entry.id   AF-A0A3N5Q4U9-F1
#
_cell.length_a   1.000
_cell.length_b   1.000
_cell.length_c   1.000
_cell.angle_alpha   90.00
_cell.angle_beta   90.00
_cell.angle_gamma   90.00
#
_symmetry.space_group_name_H-M   'P 1'
#
loop_
_entity.id
_entity.type
_entity.pdbx_description
1 polymer ?
#
loop_
_entity_poly.entity_id
_entity_poly.type
_entity_poly.pdbx_seq_one_letter_code
_entity_poly.pdbx_strand_id
1 'polypeptide(L)'
;MMRTYGGLCPEFVKLSDIYPMSRDPSSELFDLIQALTQTEKRYVKQELKRHVLGDVNQSELLFDAVASQERYNEASIKKRFAGHGFVRRLPEAKRELVLVILRAMRQYHAERTPMRRAISGFADGEFLRSRGLFKWAERKFTEAARESELVHHHQLHALALDGLVGLQRSQEKFPEPTTPIEEDEAFVEAVAMKEVAIYEG
;
A
#
# COMPACT_ATOMS: atom_id res chain seq x y z
N MET A 1 -0.95 -44.00 -37.44
CA MET A 1 -0.52 -42.71 -38.00
C MET A 1 -0.80 -41.62 -36.96
N MET A 2 0.08 -41.48 -35.95
CA MET A 2 -0.05 -40.48 -34.89
C MET A 2 1.03 -39.42 -35.10
N ARG A 3 0.62 -38.18 -35.39
CA ARG A 3 1.52 -37.02 -35.42
C ARG A 3 1.61 -36.47 -34.00
N THR A 4 2.76 -36.63 -33.36
CA THR A 4 3.12 -35.91 -32.14
C THR A 4 3.47 -34.48 -32.51
N TYR A 5 2.63 -33.51 -32.16
CA TYR A 5 3.01 -32.11 -32.18
C TYR A 5 3.96 -31.85 -31.02
N GLY A 6 5.25 -31.75 -31.34
CA GLY A 6 6.26 -31.22 -30.44
C GLY A 6 5.98 -29.74 -30.19
N GLY A 7 5.27 -29.44 -29.12
CA GLY A 7 5.15 -28.08 -28.60
C GLY A 7 6.42 -27.71 -27.86
N LEU A 8 7.18 -26.77 -28.42
CA LEU A 8 8.22 -26.06 -27.70
C LEU A 8 7.61 -25.44 -26.44
N CYS A 9 8.03 -25.90 -25.26
CA CYS A 9 7.89 -25.13 -24.03
C CYS A 9 8.63 -23.79 -24.26
N PRO A 10 7.99 -22.63 -24.12
CA PRO A 10 8.74 -21.38 -24.14
C PRO A 10 9.72 -21.42 -22.95
N GLU A 11 11.01 -21.26 -23.24
CA GLU A 11 12.04 -21.01 -22.23
C GLU A 11 11.54 -19.90 -21.30
N PHE A 12 11.51 -20.17 -20.00
CA PHE A 12 11.28 -19.15 -18.99
C PHE A 12 12.40 -18.11 -19.12
N VAL A 13 12.11 -17.02 -19.85
CA VAL A 13 12.99 -15.85 -19.89
C VAL A 13 13.15 -15.39 -18.45
N LYS A 14 14.37 -15.45 -17.92
CA LYS A 14 14.59 -15.07 -16.53
C LYS A 14 14.37 -13.57 -16.43
N LEU A 15 13.76 -13.12 -15.33
CA LEU A 15 13.48 -11.69 -15.10
C LEU A 15 14.76 -10.84 -15.17
N SER A 16 15.91 -11.42 -14.81
CA SER A 16 17.25 -10.83 -14.96
C SER A 16 17.68 -10.56 -16.40
N ASP A 17 17.12 -11.29 -17.35
CA ASP A 17 17.47 -11.22 -18.77
C ASP A 17 16.65 -10.14 -19.47
N ILE A 18 15.47 -9.81 -18.92
CA ILE A 18 14.56 -8.75 -19.40
C ILE A 18 14.91 -7.40 -18.77
N TYR A 19 15.30 -7.41 -17.49
CA TYR A 19 15.70 -6.22 -16.75
C TYR A 19 17.14 -6.37 -16.26
N PRO A 20 18.13 -5.80 -16.97
CA PRO A 20 19.46 -5.64 -16.43
C PRO A 20 19.40 -4.59 -15.33
N MET A 21 18.95 -4.97 -14.13
CA MET A 21 19.14 -4.18 -12.92
C MET A 21 20.65 -3.95 -12.78
N SER A 22 21.09 -2.69 -12.88
CA SER A 22 22.51 -2.37 -12.72
C SER A 22 22.94 -2.84 -11.34
N ARG A 23 23.93 -3.74 -11.27
CA ARG A 23 24.37 -4.44 -10.05
C ARG A 23 25.01 -3.54 -8.97
N ASP A 24 24.91 -2.23 -9.09
CA ASP A 24 25.43 -1.28 -8.10
C ASP A 24 24.24 -0.58 -7.40
N PRO A 25 23.92 -0.92 -6.14
CA PRO A 25 22.85 -0.27 -5.36
C PRO A 25 23.03 1.25 -5.27
N SER A 26 24.24 1.73 -5.55
CA SER A 26 24.62 3.13 -5.55
C SER A 26 24.11 3.89 -6.77
N SER A 27 23.99 3.26 -7.94
CA SER A 27 23.43 3.89 -9.14
C SER A 27 21.90 3.93 -9.11
N GLU A 28 21.24 2.98 -8.42
CA GLU A 28 19.77 2.94 -8.34
C GLU A 28 19.16 4.22 -7.76
N LEU A 29 19.78 4.80 -6.72
CA LEU A 29 19.34 6.07 -6.15
C LEU A 29 19.49 7.22 -7.16
N PHE A 30 20.60 7.24 -7.90
CA PHE A 30 20.85 8.26 -8.91
C PHE A 30 19.82 8.17 -10.04
N ASP A 31 19.61 6.97 -10.58
CA ASP A 31 18.65 6.72 -11.65
C ASP A 31 17.22 7.10 -11.21
N LEU A 32 16.84 6.73 -9.99
CA LEU A 32 15.56 7.11 -9.40
C LEU A 32 15.41 8.63 -9.32
N ILE A 33 16.42 9.35 -8.83
CA ILE A 33 16.38 10.81 -8.72
C ILE A 33 16.31 11.45 -10.11
N GLN A 34 17.03 10.93 -11.10
CA GLN A 34 17.01 11.47 -12.46
C GLN A 34 15.68 11.21 -13.19
N ALA A 35 14.99 10.12 -12.87
CA ALA A 35 13.67 9.82 -13.41
C ALA A 35 12.56 10.78 -12.91
N LEU A 36 12.78 11.52 -11.82
CA LEU A 36 11.80 12.47 -11.29
C LEU A 36 11.72 13.75 -12.14
N THR A 37 10.50 14.22 -12.37
CA THR A 37 10.23 15.55 -12.92
C THR A 37 10.62 16.66 -11.94
N GLN A 38 10.75 17.89 -12.41
CA GLN A 38 11.12 19.03 -11.56
C GLN A 38 10.09 19.28 -10.42
N THR A 39 8.80 19.07 -10.70
CA THR A 39 7.73 19.22 -9.71
C THR A 39 7.76 18.09 -8.68
N GLU A 40 8.05 16.86 -9.09
CA GLU A 40 8.27 15.73 -8.19
C GLU A 40 9.49 15.93 -7.29
N LYS A 41 10.62 16.39 -7.85
CA LYS A 41 11.82 16.74 -7.07
C LYS A 41 11.50 17.79 -6.01
N ARG A 42 10.72 18.83 -6.36
CA ARG A 42 10.27 19.84 -5.40
C ARG A 42 9.40 19.23 -4.29
N TYR A 43 8.49 18.32 -4.63
CA TYR A 43 7.64 17.63 -3.65
C TYR A 43 8.45 16.75 -2.70
N VAL A 44 9.41 15.95 -3.22
CA VAL A 44 10.32 15.15 -2.39
C VAL A 44 11.07 16.03 -1.39
N LYS A 45 11.61 17.17 -1.82
CA LYS A 45 12.31 18.11 -0.92
C LYS A 45 11.39 18.63 0.18
N GLN A 46 10.13 18.91 -0.11
CA GLN A 46 9.15 19.31 0.90
C GLN A 46 8.93 18.18 1.92
N GLU A 47 8.82 16.93 1.47
CA GLU A 47 8.67 15.77 2.36
C GLU A 47 9.91 15.50 3.22
N LEU A 48 11.11 15.68 2.66
CA LEU A 48 12.37 15.55 3.40
C LEU A 48 12.46 16.56 4.54
N LYS A 49 12.02 17.81 4.31
CA LYS A 49 12.02 18.87 5.34
C LYS A 49 11.10 18.61 6.52
N ARG A 50 10.02 17.85 6.32
CA ARG A 50 9.03 17.55 7.38
C ARG A 50 9.56 16.62 8.47
N HIS A 51 10.64 15.88 8.20
CA HIS A 51 11.10 14.78 9.07
C HIS A 51 12.47 15.05 9.73
N VAL A 52 12.79 16.31 10.03
CA VAL A 52 14.10 16.68 10.60
C VAL A 52 13.98 17.04 12.08
N LEU A 53 14.76 16.37 12.93
CA LEU A 53 15.15 16.88 14.25
C LEU A 53 16.50 17.59 14.12
N GLY A 54 16.51 18.93 14.13
CA GLY A 54 17.73 19.76 14.07
C GLY A 54 17.76 20.73 12.88
N ASP A 55 18.83 21.53 12.79
CA ASP A 55 18.94 22.64 11.81
C ASP A 55 19.33 22.21 10.38
N VAL A 56 19.98 21.05 10.20
CA VAL A 56 20.51 20.63 8.89
C VAL A 56 19.96 19.28 8.47
N ASN A 57 19.20 19.27 7.37
CA ASN A 57 18.65 18.06 6.78
C ASN A 57 19.70 17.32 5.93
N GLN A 58 20.35 16.33 6.53
CA GLN A 58 21.38 15.51 5.86
C GLN A 58 20.84 14.79 4.61
N SER A 59 19.58 14.35 4.64
CA SER A 59 18.94 13.65 3.52
C SER A 59 18.65 14.60 2.35
N GLU A 60 18.28 15.86 2.62
CA GLU A 60 18.13 16.89 1.59
C GLU A 60 19.47 17.24 0.94
N LEU A 61 20.55 17.38 1.73
CA LEU A 61 21.90 17.63 1.21
C LEU A 61 22.37 16.49 0.29
N LEU A 62 22.13 15.24 0.69
CA LEU A 62 22.46 14.08 -0.14
C LEU A 62 21.62 14.06 -1.42
N PHE A 63 20.32 14.32 -1.33
CA PHE A 63 19.43 14.39 -2.49
C PHE A 63 19.90 15.43 -3.51
N ASP A 64 20.18 16.66 -3.06
CA ASP A 64 20.64 17.74 -3.94
C ASP A 64 22.00 17.41 -4.59
N ALA A 65 22.92 16.81 -3.83
CA ALA A 65 24.23 16.43 -4.35
C ALA A 65 24.17 15.32 -5.38
N VAL A 66 23.26 14.36 -5.25
CA VAL A 66 23.05 13.30 -6.25
C VAL A 66 22.31 13.85 -7.47
N ALA A 67 21.28 14.69 -7.26
CA ALA A 67 20.48 15.28 -8.33
C ALA A 67 21.29 16.18 -9.27
N SER A 68 22.34 16.84 -8.76
CA SER A 68 23.21 17.72 -9.55
C SER A 68 24.28 17.00 -10.37
N GLN A 69 24.44 15.68 -10.22
CA GLN A 69 25.44 14.92 -10.97
C GLN A 69 24.92 14.57 -12.37
N GLU A 70 25.79 14.63 -13.37
CA GLU A 70 25.50 14.09 -14.71
C GLU A 70 25.72 12.57 -14.78
N ARG A 71 26.68 12.07 -14.01
CA ARG A 71 26.97 10.64 -13.82
C ARG A 71 27.24 10.39 -12.35
N TYR A 72 26.73 9.28 -11.83
CA TYR A 72 26.90 8.95 -10.43
C TYR A 72 28.38 8.86 -10.04
N ASN A 73 28.77 9.63 -9.02
CA ASN A 73 30.12 9.61 -8.47
C ASN A 73 30.06 9.69 -6.95
N GLU A 74 30.18 8.53 -6.28
CA GLU A 74 30.15 8.46 -4.82
C GLU A 74 31.35 9.15 -4.16
N ALA A 75 32.53 9.08 -4.78
CA ALA A 75 33.75 9.67 -4.23
C ALA A 75 33.64 11.20 -4.12
N SER A 76 32.97 11.86 -5.08
CA SER A 76 32.74 13.30 -5.03
C SER A 76 31.79 13.68 -3.87
N ILE A 77 30.77 12.86 -3.60
CA ILE A 77 29.85 13.04 -2.46
C ILE A 77 30.62 12.91 -1.15
N LYS A 78 31.44 11.85 -0.99
CA LYS A 78 32.27 11.64 0.20
C LYS A 78 33.22 12.81 0.46
N LYS A 79 33.87 13.32 -0.60
CA LYS A 79 34.77 14.48 -0.50
C LYS A 79 34.02 15.75 -0.11
N ARG A 80 32.87 16.03 -0.75
CA ARG A 80 32.06 17.22 -0.49
C ARG A 80 31.54 17.29 0.95
N PHE A 81 31.21 16.14 1.54
CA PHE A 81 30.58 16.06 2.85
C PHE A 81 31.45 15.39 3.93
N ALA A 82 32.77 15.35 3.76
CA ALA A 82 33.68 14.61 4.66
C ALA A 82 33.52 14.95 6.16
N GLY A 83 33.05 16.16 6.49
CA GLY A 83 32.75 16.58 7.87
C GLY A 83 31.36 16.21 8.40
N HIS A 84 30.46 15.67 7.58
CA HIS A 84 29.11 15.30 7.98
C HIS A 84 29.02 13.85 8.46
N GLY A 85 28.27 13.63 9.56
CA GLY A 85 28.10 12.31 10.16
C GLY A 85 27.48 11.24 9.23
N PHE A 86 26.61 11.65 8.29
CA PHE A 86 25.99 10.70 7.35
C PHE A 86 26.98 10.07 6.37
N VAL A 87 28.14 10.70 6.09
CA VAL A 87 29.13 10.12 5.16
C VAL A 87 29.70 8.81 5.68
N ARG A 88 29.81 8.66 7.02
CA ARG A 88 30.24 7.40 7.65
C ARG A 88 29.21 6.28 7.48
N ARG A 89 27.94 6.63 7.28
CA ARG A 89 26.79 5.74 7.08
C ARG A 89 26.10 6.01 5.75
N LEU A 90 26.92 6.26 4.72
CA LEU A 90 26.41 6.65 3.40
C LEU A 90 25.52 5.57 2.76
N PRO A 91 25.84 4.26 2.85
CA PRO A 91 24.95 3.21 2.36
C PRO A 91 23.56 3.26 3.00
N GLU A 92 23.49 3.43 4.32
CA GLU A 92 22.23 3.54 5.07
C GLU A 92 21.48 4.81 4.68
N ALA A 93 22.17 5.95 4.63
CA ALA A 93 21.57 7.22 4.21
C ALA A 93 21.00 7.17 2.79
N LYS A 94 21.67 6.48 1.86
CA LYS A 94 21.15 6.25 0.50
C LYS A 94 19.88 5.40 0.52
N ARG A 95 19.90 4.29 1.27
CA ARG A 95 18.74 3.38 1.40
C ARG A 95 17.54 4.11 2.00
N GLU A 96 17.74 4.85 3.07
CA GLU A 96 16.69 5.68 3.69
C GLU A 96 16.13 6.70 2.70
N LEU A 97 17.00 7.37 1.93
CA LEU A 97 16.57 8.34 0.93
C LEU A 97 15.72 7.70 -0.17
N VAL A 98 16.07 6.51 -0.67
CA VAL A 98 15.22 5.76 -1.62
C VAL A 98 13.83 5.52 -1.04
N LEU A 99 13.74 5.03 0.20
CA LEU A 99 12.46 4.74 0.84
C LEU A 99 11.60 6.01 1.00
N VAL A 100 12.22 7.13 1.37
CA VAL A 100 11.54 8.41 1.49
C VAL A 100 11.04 8.90 0.13
N ILE A 101 11.86 8.82 -0.93
CA ILE A 101 11.46 9.19 -2.29
C ILE A 101 10.25 8.35 -2.73
N LEU A 102 10.32 7.02 -2.57
CA LEU A 102 9.23 6.14 -2.97
C LEU A 102 7.94 6.41 -2.18
N ARG A 103 8.04 6.71 -0.89
CA ARG A 103 6.89 7.11 -0.06
C ARG A 103 6.30 8.44 -0.54
N ALA A 104 7.15 9.44 -0.77
CA ALA A 104 6.73 10.73 -1.29
C ALA A 104 6.04 10.58 -2.65
N MET A 105 6.58 9.76 -3.56
CA MET A 105 5.95 9.51 -4.86
C MET A 105 4.63 8.74 -4.74
N ARG A 106 4.50 7.82 -3.79
CA ARG A 106 3.20 7.20 -3.50
C ARG A 106 2.15 8.25 -3.11
N GLN A 107 2.50 9.19 -2.23
CA GLN A 107 1.61 10.27 -1.79
C GLN A 107 1.32 11.28 -2.91
N TYR A 108 2.34 11.74 -3.63
CA TYR A 108 2.21 12.69 -4.74
C TYR A 108 1.27 12.20 -5.85
N HIS A 109 1.24 10.88 -6.06
CA HIS A 109 0.40 10.22 -7.05
C HIS A 109 -0.85 9.55 -6.46
N ALA A 110 -1.15 9.71 -5.16
CA ALA A 110 -2.14 8.90 -4.41
C ALA A 110 -3.58 8.92 -4.98
N GLU A 111 -3.95 9.94 -5.75
CA GLU A 111 -5.32 10.08 -6.31
C GLU A 111 -5.33 10.41 -7.81
N ARG A 112 -4.18 10.29 -8.49
CA ARG A 112 -4.04 10.73 -9.88
C ARG A 112 -4.72 9.83 -10.89
N THR A 113 -4.88 8.55 -10.56
CA THR A 113 -5.52 7.56 -11.44
C THR A 113 -6.80 7.04 -10.81
N PRO A 114 -7.81 6.67 -11.63
CA PRO A 114 -9.03 6.04 -11.11
C PRO A 114 -8.73 4.82 -10.24
N MET A 115 -7.79 3.96 -10.67
CA MET A 115 -7.35 2.80 -9.89
C MET A 115 -6.87 3.18 -8.49
N ARG A 116 -6.06 4.24 -8.35
CA ARG A 116 -5.58 4.68 -7.04
C ARG A 116 -6.69 5.29 -6.19
N ARG A 117 -7.58 6.10 -6.78
CA ARG A 117 -8.76 6.60 -6.08
C ARG A 117 -9.67 5.47 -5.61
N ALA A 118 -9.83 4.42 -6.42
CA ALA A 118 -10.59 3.24 -6.05
C ALA A 118 -9.99 2.49 -4.85
N ILE A 119 -8.69 2.22 -4.85
CA ILE A 119 -8.00 1.56 -3.74
C ILE A 119 -8.10 2.40 -2.47
N SER A 120 -7.79 3.70 -2.55
CA SER A 120 -7.83 4.60 -1.40
C SER A 120 -9.25 4.75 -0.86
N GLY A 121 -10.25 4.92 -1.74
CA GLY A 121 -11.66 5.00 -1.36
C GLY A 121 -12.16 3.73 -0.67
N PHE A 122 -11.75 2.55 -1.15
CA PHE A 122 -12.09 1.29 -0.49
C PHE A 122 -11.48 1.20 0.92
N ALA A 123 -10.20 1.54 1.06
CA ALA A 123 -9.52 1.53 2.35
C ALA A 123 -10.15 2.53 3.35
N ASP A 124 -10.49 3.73 2.88
CA ASP A 124 -11.23 4.74 3.66
C ASP A 124 -12.59 4.21 4.11
N GLY A 125 -13.32 3.53 3.22
CA GLY A 125 -14.62 2.92 3.51
C GLY A 125 -14.53 1.89 4.64
N GLU A 126 -13.56 0.97 4.55
CA GLU A 126 -13.30 -0.02 5.60
C GLU A 126 -12.94 0.63 6.94
N PHE A 127 -12.08 1.64 6.92
CA PHE A 127 -11.72 2.38 8.13
C PHE A 127 -12.95 3.03 8.76
N LEU A 128 -13.77 3.75 7.98
CA LEU A 128 -14.97 4.43 8.48
C LEU A 128 -16.02 3.44 9.00
N ARG A 129 -16.20 2.31 8.31
CA ARG A 129 -17.08 1.21 8.75
C ARG A 129 -16.64 0.68 10.11
N SER A 130 -15.35 0.44 10.30
CA SER A 130 -14.79 -0.03 11.59
C SER A 130 -15.01 0.95 12.75
N ARG A 131 -15.29 2.23 12.45
CA ARG A 131 -15.59 3.29 13.42
C ARG A 131 -17.08 3.58 13.58
N GLY A 132 -17.96 2.80 12.95
CA GLY A 132 -19.42 3.01 13.00
C GLY A 132 -19.90 4.21 12.19
N LEU A 133 -19.04 4.84 11.38
CA LEU A 133 -19.37 6.01 10.55
C LEU A 133 -20.00 5.57 9.22
N PHE A 134 -21.10 4.80 9.31
CA PHE A 134 -21.61 4.03 8.18
C PHE A 134 -22.04 4.88 6.97
N LYS A 135 -22.67 6.04 7.18
CA LYS A 135 -23.05 6.95 6.07
C LYS A 135 -21.83 7.47 5.30
N TRP A 136 -20.69 7.64 5.97
CA TRP A 136 -19.47 8.08 5.32
C TRP A 136 -18.77 6.92 4.63
N ALA A 137 -18.77 5.74 5.27
CA ALA A 137 -18.28 4.51 4.67
C ALA A 137 -19.02 4.17 3.37
N GLU A 138 -20.35 4.31 3.35
CA GLU A 138 -21.19 4.10 2.17
C GLU A 138 -20.71 4.94 0.99
N ARG A 139 -20.57 6.26 1.20
CA ARG A 139 -20.09 7.18 0.16
C ARG A 139 -18.73 6.76 -0.39
N LYS A 140 -17.82 6.31 0.47
CA LYS A 140 -16.47 5.89 0.09
C LYS A 140 -16.47 4.58 -0.70
N PHE A 141 -17.28 3.60 -0.32
CA PHE A 141 -17.42 2.37 -1.10
C PHE A 141 -18.10 2.62 -2.45
N THR A 142 -19.11 3.50 -2.53
CA THR A 142 -19.73 3.88 -3.82
C THR A 142 -18.73 4.56 -4.74
N GLU A 143 -17.92 5.48 -4.22
CA GLU A 143 -16.84 6.11 -4.98
C GLU A 143 -15.83 5.07 -5.50
N ALA A 144 -15.40 4.15 -4.63
CA ALA A 144 -14.48 3.09 -5.00
C ALA A 144 -15.04 2.13 -6.06
N ALA A 145 -16.32 1.76 -5.97
CA ALA A 145 -17.01 0.94 -6.96
C ALA A 145 -17.04 1.66 -8.33
N ARG A 146 -17.39 2.94 -8.35
CA ARG A 146 -17.40 3.73 -9.59
C ARG A 146 -16.01 3.85 -10.21
N GLU A 147 -15.00 4.20 -9.42
CA GLU A 147 -13.63 4.38 -9.92
C GLU A 147 -13.01 3.08 -10.43
N SER A 148 -13.32 1.94 -9.79
CA SER A 148 -12.86 0.61 -10.22
C SER A 148 -13.55 0.13 -11.50
N GLU A 149 -14.81 0.52 -11.72
CA GLU A 149 -15.54 0.27 -12.96
C GLU A 149 -14.90 1.00 -14.15
N LEU A 150 -14.51 2.28 -13.96
CA LEU A 150 -13.85 3.08 -15.00
C LEU A 150 -12.54 2.47 -15.52
N VAL A 151 -11.87 1.63 -14.73
CA VAL A 151 -10.62 0.93 -15.11
C VAL A 151 -10.82 -0.57 -15.33
N HIS A 152 -12.07 -1.04 -15.38
CA HIS A 152 -12.42 -2.45 -15.56
C HIS A 152 -11.74 -3.39 -14.55
N HIS A 153 -11.50 -2.91 -13.32
CA HIS A 153 -10.84 -3.69 -12.27
C HIS A 153 -11.86 -4.49 -11.44
N HIS A 154 -12.40 -5.55 -12.03
CA HIS A 154 -13.54 -6.32 -11.51
C HIS A 154 -13.39 -6.80 -10.06
N GLN A 155 -12.20 -7.24 -9.65
CA GLN A 155 -11.96 -7.71 -8.26
C GLN A 155 -12.15 -6.59 -7.23
N LEU A 156 -11.70 -5.38 -7.54
CA LEU A 156 -11.80 -4.24 -6.62
C LEU A 156 -13.24 -3.71 -6.57
N HIS A 157 -13.92 -3.73 -7.72
CA HIS A 157 -15.34 -3.40 -7.79
C HIS A 157 -16.18 -4.34 -6.93
N ALA A 158 -15.97 -5.65 -7.03
CA ALA A 158 -16.65 -6.64 -6.21
C ALA A 158 -16.42 -6.41 -4.71
N LEU A 159 -15.17 -6.16 -4.29
CA LEU A 159 -14.85 -5.84 -2.90
C LEU A 159 -15.58 -4.58 -2.40
N ALA A 160 -15.66 -3.54 -3.22
CA ALA A 160 -16.39 -2.32 -2.87
C ALA A 160 -17.90 -2.56 -2.70
N LEU A 161 -18.50 -3.40 -3.56
CA LEU A 161 -19.90 -3.80 -3.42
C LEU A 161 -20.14 -4.64 -2.17
N ASP A 162 -19.25 -5.59 -1.86
CA ASP A 162 -19.32 -6.39 -0.63
C ASP A 162 -19.25 -5.49 0.61
N GLY A 163 -18.41 -4.45 0.58
CA GLY A 163 -18.34 -3.42 1.61
C GLY A 163 -19.70 -2.72 1.82
N LEU A 164 -20.39 -2.35 0.74
CA LEU A 164 -21.74 -1.76 0.80
C LEU A 164 -22.78 -2.72 1.41
N VAL A 165 -22.78 -3.98 1.00
CA VAL A 165 -23.68 -5.01 1.56
C VAL A 165 -23.40 -5.22 3.05
N GLY A 166 -22.12 -5.23 3.44
CA GLY A 166 -21.70 -5.35 4.84
C GLY A 166 -22.19 -4.21 5.73
N LEU A 167 -22.40 -3.01 5.19
CA LEU A 167 -22.96 -1.88 5.94
C LEU A 167 -24.41 -2.11 6.35
N GLN A 168 -25.23 -2.71 5.48
CA GLN A 168 -26.64 -3.00 5.77
C GLN A 168 -26.75 -3.93 6.98
N ARG A 169 -25.98 -5.04 6.98
CA ARG A 169 -25.89 -5.99 8.11
C ARG A 169 -25.39 -5.34 9.40
N SER A 170 -24.51 -4.36 9.29
CA SER A 170 -23.96 -3.64 10.46
C SER A 170 -24.95 -2.62 11.04
N GLN A 171 -25.92 -2.17 10.24
CA GLN A 171 -26.99 -1.25 10.65
C GLN A 171 -28.25 -1.97 11.10
N GLU A 172 -28.42 -3.24 10.74
CA GLU A 172 -29.47 -4.09 11.28
C GLU A 172 -29.33 -4.12 12.81
N LYS A 173 -30.24 -3.42 13.50
CA LYS A 173 -30.47 -3.69 14.91
C LYS A 173 -31.00 -5.10 14.98
N PHE A 174 -30.21 -6.04 15.48
CA PHE A 174 -30.78 -7.25 16.03
C PHE A 174 -31.82 -6.80 17.06
N PRO A 175 -33.10 -7.21 16.92
CA PRO A 175 -34.09 -6.88 17.92
C PRO A 175 -33.54 -7.32 19.27
N GLU A 176 -33.63 -6.44 20.28
CA GLU A 176 -33.34 -6.89 21.64
C GLU A 176 -34.24 -8.09 21.92
N PRO A 177 -33.71 -9.19 22.47
CA PRO A 177 -34.50 -10.37 22.72
C PRO A 177 -35.69 -9.96 23.58
N THR A 178 -36.89 -10.11 23.03
CA THR A 178 -38.15 -9.71 23.66
C THR A 178 -38.48 -10.57 24.88
N THR A 179 -37.85 -11.74 24.95
CA THR A 179 -37.88 -12.69 26.05
C THR A 179 -36.50 -12.74 26.69
N PRO A 180 -36.39 -12.85 28.03
CA PRO A 180 -35.13 -13.20 28.68
C PRO A 180 -34.49 -14.41 27.99
N ILE A 181 -33.16 -14.41 27.83
CA ILE A 181 -32.44 -15.48 27.13
C ILE A 181 -32.74 -16.86 27.74
N GLU A 182 -32.96 -16.91 29.06
CA GLU A 182 -33.32 -18.10 29.82
C GLU A 182 -34.72 -18.65 29.47
N GLU A 183 -35.59 -17.83 28.89
CA GLU A 183 -36.95 -18.18 28.46
C GLU A 183 -37.06 -18.36 26.94
N ASP A 184 -35.97 -18.15 26.20
CA ASP A 184 -35.93 -18.37 24.76
C ASP A 184 -35.95 -19.87 24.46
N GLU A 185 -36.96 -20.33 23.71
CA GLU A 185 -37.14 -21.76 23.39
C GLU A 185 -35.89 -22.39 22.77
N ALA A 186 -35.17 -21.66 21.90
CA ALA A 186 -33.96 -22.19 21.27
C ALA A 186 -32.79 -22.29 22.26
N PHE A 187 -32.73 -21.40 23.26
CA PHE A 187 -31.77 -21.49 24.35
C PHE A 187 -32.08 -22.66 25.28
N VAL A 188 -33.36 -22.83 25.66
CA VAL A 188 -33.83 -23.95 26.49
C VAL A 188 -33.57 -25.28 25.80
N GLU A 189 -33.86 -25.38 24.49
CA GLU A 189 -33.60 -26.57 23.69
C GLU A 189 -32.10 -26.88 23.58
N ALA A 190 -31.26 -25.85 23.37
CA ALA A 190 -29.82 -26.03 23.33
C ALA A 190 -29.22 -26.46 24.68
N VAL A 191 -29.73 -25.93 25.80
CA VAL A 191 -29.34 -26.37 27.16
C VAL A 191 -29.77 -27.81 27.40
N ALA A 192 -31.01 -28.16 27.06
CA ALA A 192 -31.53 -29.52 27.20
C ALA A 192 -30.71 -30.53 26.35
N MET A 193 -30.37 -30.18 25.11
CA MET A 193 -29.51 -31.00 24.26
C MET A 193 -28.10 -31.20 24.85
N LYS A 194 -27.55 -30.14 25.48
CA LYS A 194 -26.25 -30.20 26.13
C LYS A 194 -26.28 -31.05 27.40
N GLU A 195 -27.36 -31.01 28.16
CA GLU A 195 -27.54 -31.87 29.34
C GLU A 195 -27.71 -33.34 28.95
N VAL A 196 -28.52 -33.65 27.92
CA VAL A 196 -28.68 -35.02 27.41
C VAL A 196 -27.33 -35.60 26.94
N ALA A 197 -26.49 -34.80 26.29
CA ALA A 197 -25.15 -35.22 25.85
C ALA A 197 -24.16 -35.49 27.00
N ILE A 198 -24.43 -35.00 28.22
CA ILE A 198 -23.56 -35.20 29.39
C ILE A 198 -23.94 -36.50 30.14
N TYR A 199 -25.18 -36.98 30.03
CA TYR A 199 -25.66 -38.17 30.72
C TYR A 199 -25.66 -39.47 29.88
N GLU A 200 -25.48 -39.37 28.57
CA GLU A 200 -25.35 -40.54 27.67
C GLU A 200 -23.91 -40.86 27.24
N GLY A 201 -22.90 -40.25 27.89
CA GLY A 201 -21.46 -40.45 27.64
C GLY A 201 -20.75 -41.33 28.65
#